data_AF-A0A9P4I219-F1
#
_entry.id   AF-A0A9P4I219-F1
#
_cell.length_a   1.000
_cell.length_b   1.000
_cell.length_c   1.000
_cell.angle_alpha   90.00
_cell.angle_beta   90.00
_cell.angle_gamma   90.00
#
_symmetry.space_group_name_H-M   'P 1'
#
loop_
_entity.id
_entity.type
_entity.pdbx_description
1 polymer ?
#
loop_
_entity_poly.entity_id
_entity_poly.type
_entity_poly.pdbx_seq_one_letter_code
_entity_poly.pdbx_strand_id
1 'polypeptide(L)'
;SFVAATALLSLAAAAPLEKRALSDNDVAVLQLAHYLENLEYTLYSGGYDNFTDAQYTAAGFPAGFRDGVGLTAQQEAIHRDTLASVLSSNGQMPLPACTYSFPYSDPKTFVSLANMITTVGIGAYLGGALDLMDSPDLLTTASSILTVEARHDSFLRAGLGASPFPTPFDTSLTALWAYNLAHMFVVSCPQELP
;
A
#
# COMPACT_ATOMS: atom_id res chain seq x y z
N SER A 1 50.14 56.22 -3.01
CA SER A 1 49.99 54.94 -3.74
C SER A 1 48.99 54.07 -3.02
N PHE A 2 47.81 53.84 -3.61
CA PHE A 2 46.79 52.94 -3.06
C PHE A 2 46.89 51.60 -3.82
N VAL A 3 47.11 50.51 -3.08
CA VAL A 3 47.13 49.14 -3.63
C VAL A 3 45.69 48.61 -3.53
N ALA A 4 45.07 48.34 -4.68
CA ALA A 4 43.75 47.72 -4.74
C ALA A 4 43.91 46.19 -4.65
N ALA A 5 43.45 45.59 -3.56
CA ALA A 5 43.38 44.13 -3.42
C ALA A 5 42.15 43.62 -4.17
N THR A 6 42.38 42.85 -5.23
CA THR A 6 41.33 42.15 -5.98
C THR A 6 41.01 40.84 -5.25
N ALA A 7 39.82 40.77 -4.65
CA ALA A 7 39.28 39.53 -4.10
C ALA A 7 38.76 38.65 -5.25
N LEU A 8 39.40 37.50 -5.47
CA LEU A 8 38.91 36.46 -6.37
C LEU A 8 37.78 35.71 -5.65
N LEU A 9 36.53 35.91 -6.08
CA LEU A 9 35.42 35.04 -5.68
C LEU A 9 35.57 33.70 -6.42
N SER A 10 35.88 32.65 -5.68
CA SER A 10 35.75 31.27 -6.15
C SER A 10 34.27 30.90 -6.24
N LEU A 11 33.76 30.73 -7.45
CA LEU A 11 32.45 30.11 -7.69
C LEU A 11 32.56 28.62 -7.35
N ALA A 12 32.05 28.21 -6.19
CA ALA A 12 31.81 26.80 -5.91
C ALA A 12 30.66 26.32 -6.81
N ALA A 13 30.96 25.46 -7.78
CA ALA A 13 29.91 24.76 -8.52
C ALA A 13 29.23 23.78 -7.56
N ALA A 14 27.91 23.90 -7.39
CA ALA A 14 27.14 22.89 -6.68
C ALA A 14 27.27 21.57 -7.44
N ALA A 15 27.78 20.53 -6.79
CA ALA A 15 27.75 19.19 -7.34
C ALA A 15 26.28 18.80 -7.60
N PRO A 16 25.97 18.14 -8.72
CA PRO A 16 24.63 17.63 -8.94
C PRO A 16 24.26 16.69 -7.80
N LEU A 17 23.11 16.92 -7.17
CA LEU A 17 22.52 15.97 -6.23
C LEU A 17 22.11 14.74 -7.04
N GLU A 18 22.94 13.70 -7.03
CA GLU A 18 22.51 12.39 -7.51
C GLU A 18 21.44 11.85 -6.56
N LYS A 19 20.28 11.49 -7.12
CA LYS A 19 19.24 10.78 -6.39
C LYS A 19 19.86 9.46 -5.91
N ARG A 20 19.80 9.20 -4.60
CA ARG A 20 20.27 7.94 -4.03
C ARG A 20 19.51 6.79 -4.72
N ALA A 21 20.25 5.85 -5.29
CA ALA A 21 19.66 4.62 -5.81
C ALA A 21 19.03 3.83 -4.66
N LEU A 22 17.90 3.16 -4.96
CA LEU A 22 17.28 2.25 -4.02
C LEU A 22 18.27 1.14 -3.63
N SER A 23 18.36 0.83 -2.34
CA SER A 23 19.02 -0.39 -1.89
C SER A 23 18.19 -1.62 -2.26
N ASP A 24 18.79 -2.81 -2.27
CA ASP A 24 18.06 -4.05 -2.52
C ASP A 24 16.90 -4.25 -1.52
N ASN A 25 17.08 -3.82 -0.26
CA ASN A 25 16.03 -3.84 0.75
C ASN A 25 14.88 -2.88 0.40
N ASP A 26 15.18 -1.65 -0.02
CA ASP A 26 14.15 -0.70 -0.46
C ASP A 26 13.33 -1.29 -1.62
N VAL A 27 14.01 -1.90 -2.60
CA VAL A 27 13.36 -2.53 -3.75
C VAL A 27 12.47 -3.68 -3.31
N ALA A 28 12.95 -4.57 -2.44
CA ALA A 28 12.18 -5.70 -1.94
C ALA A 28 10.91 -5.26 -1.18
N VAL A 29 11.02 -4.25 -0.31
CA VAL A 29 9.87 -3.69 0.40
C VAL A 29 8.86 -3.07 -0.55
N LEU A 30 9.32 -2.26 -1.52
CA LEU A 30 8.44 -1.61 -2.48
C LEU A 30 7.77 -2.60 -3.44
N GLN A 31 8.46 -3.65 -3.84
CA GLN A 31 7.88 -4.71 -4.67
C GLN A 31 6.82 -5.50 -3.92
N LEU A 32 7.09 -5.87 -2.65
CA LEU A 32 6.10 -6.53 -1.82
C LEU A 32 4.87 -5.65 -1.60
N ALA A 33 5.07 -4.38 -1.23
CA ALA A 33 3.96 -3.44 -1.07
C ALA A 33 3.16 -3.33 -2.37
N HIS A 34 3.80 -3.11 -3.51
CA HIS A 34 3.12 -3.03 -4.80
C HIS A 34 2.34 -4.29 -5.16
N TYR A 35 2.86 -5.46 -4.83
CA TYR A 35 2.15 -6.73 -5.01
C TYR A 35 0.88 -6.82 -4.15
N LEU A 36 0.93 -6.37 -2.90
CA LEU A 36 -0.22 -6.31 -2.00
C LEU A 36 -1.26 -5.28 -2.47
N GLU A 37 -0.82 -4.09 -2.90
CA GLU A 37 -1.73 -3.06 -3.43
C GLU A 37 -2.48 -3.54 -4.69
N ASN A 38 -1.85 -4.38 -5.54
CA ASN A 38 -2.55 -4.99 -6.67
C ASN A 38 -3.65 -5.97 -6.23
N LEU A 39 -3.38 -6.75 -5.18
CA LEU A 39 -4.35 -7.67 -4.58
C LEU A 39 -5.54 -6.89 -4.00
N GLU A 40 -5.25 -5.88 -3.18
CA GLU A 40 -6.27 -5.05 -2.49
C GLU A 40 -7.09 -4.24 -3.47
N TYR A 41 -6.47 -3.58 -4.44
CA TYR A 41 -7.19 -2.89 -5.50
C TYR A 41 -8.18 -3.82 -6.22
N THR A 42 -7.76 -5.06 -6.55
CA THR A 42 -8.64 -6.02 -7.22
C THR A 42 -9.77 -6.48 -6.30
N LEU A 43 -9.47 -6.73 -5.02
CA LEU A 43 -10.44 -7.13 -4.02
C LEU A 43 -11.53 -6.07 -3.84
N TYR A 44 -11.15 -4.81 -3.59
CA TYR A 44 -12.08 -3.72 -3.35
C TYR A 44 -12.88 -3.33 -4.59
N SER A 45 -12.25 -3.32 -5.77
CA SER A 45 -12.97 -3.11 -7.04
C SER A 45 -14.03 -4.19 -7.24
N GLY A 46 -13.68 -5.46 -7.00
CA GLY A 46 -14.64 -6.57 -7.06
C GLY A 46 -15.78 -6.44 -6.05
N GLY A 47 -15.50 -6.02 -4.81
CA GLY A 47 -16.53 -5.77 -3.81
C GLY A 47 -17.49 -4.65 -4.21
N TYR A 48 -16.96 -3.58 -4.81
CA TYR A 48 -17.77 -2.47 -5.32
C TYR A 48 -18.62 -2.88 -6.53
N ASP A 49 -18.02 -3.58 -7.50
CA ASP A 49 -18.66 -3.90 -8.79
C ASP A 49 -19.67 -5.04 -8.70
N ASN A 50 -19.41 -6.04 -7.86
CA ASN A 50 -20.24 -7.26 -7.79
C ASN A 50 -21.48 -7.13 -6.91
N PHE A 51 -21.56 -6.09 -6.07
CA PHE A 51 -22.66 -5.90 -5.12
C PHE A 51 -23.29 -4.52 -5.26
N THR A 52 -24.61 -4.49 -5.17
CA THR A 52 -25.42 -3.26 -5.19
C THR A 52 -25.60 -2.68 -3.79
N ASP A 53 -25.99 -1.40 -3.70
CA ASP A 53 -26.36 -0.76 -2.43
C ASP A 53 -27.47 -1.51 -1.69
N ALA A 54 -28.45 -2.05 -2.42
CA ALA A 54 -29.53 -2.85 -1.86
C ALA A 54 -29.01 -4.14 -1.22
N GLN A 55 -27.99 -4.79 -1.80
CA GLN A 55 -27.37 -5.99 -1.22
C GLN A 55 -26.57 -5.65 0.05
N TYR A 56 -25.81 -4.56 0.06
CA TYR A 56 -25.12 -4.10 1.28
C TYR A 56 -26.13 -3.77 2.39
N THR A 57 -27.21 -3.06 2.06
CA THR A 57 -28.27 -2.70 3.02
C THR A 57 -28.95 -3.97 3.56
N ALA A 58 -29.29 -4.93 2.68
CA ALA A 58 -29.89 -6.20 3.07
C ALA A 58 -28.95 -7.07 3.95
N ALA A 59 -27.63 -6.94 3.75
CA ALA A 59 -26.63 -7.59 4.58
C ALA A 59 -26.39 -6.90 5.94
N GLY A 60 -27.06 -5.76 6.20
CA GLY A 60 -27.03 -5.04 7.46
C GLY A 60 -25.98 -3.92 7.55
N PHE A 61 -25.35 -3.56 6.43
CA PHE A 61 -24.42 -2.43 6.39
C PHE A 61 -25.17 -1.09 6.35
N PRO A 62 -24.58 0.00 6.89
CA PRO A 62 -25.20 1.32 6.86
C PRO A 62 -25.35 1.84 5.42
N ALA A 63 -26.28 2.77 5.22
CA ALA A 63 -26.44 3.46 3.94
C ALA A 63 -25.13 4.17 3.54
N GLY A 64 -24.76 4.09 2.25
CA GLY A 64 -23.51 4.65 1.74
C GLY A 64 -22.26 3.79 2.01
N PHE A 65 -22.38 2.61 2.63
CA PHE A 65 -21.23 1.73 2.87
C PHE A 65 -20.52 1.32 1.57
N ARG A 66 -21.28 1.04 0.49
CA ARG A 66 -20.71 0.72 -0.82
C ARG A 66 -19.88 1.87 -1.38
N ASP A 67 -20.26 3.13 -1.16
CA ASP A 67 -19.47 4.27 -1.60
C ASP A 67 -18.13 4.33 -0.85
N GLY A 68 -18.11 3.96 0.43
CA GLY A 68 -16.88 3.76 1.19
C GLY A 68 -15.98 2.68 0.59
N VAL A 69 -16.54 1.53 0.22
CA VAL A 69 -15.81 0.46 -0.49
C VAL A 69 -15.23 0.97 -1.83
N GLY A 70 -16.01 1.73 -2.60
CA GLY A 70 -15.56 2.32 -3.85
C GLY A 70 -14.51 3.41 -3.68
N LEU A 71 -14.55 4.17 -2.58
CA LEU A 71 -13.52 5.13 -2.23
C LEU A 71 -12.21 4.44 -1.83
N THR A 72 -12.30 3.37 -1.05
CA THR A 72 -11.13 2.53 -0.72
C THR A 72 -10.50 1.96 -1.99
N ALA A 73 -11.29 1.40 -2.91
CA ALA A 73 -10.77 0.92 -4.21
C ALA A 73 -9.98 2.00 -4.99
N GLN A 74 -10.45 3.25 -4.97
CA GLN A 74 -9.74 4.37 -5.60
C GLN A 74 -8.44 4.71 -4.89
N GLN A 75 -8.41 4.60 -3.56
CA GLN A 75 -7.20 4.84 -2.76
C GLN A 75 -6.15 3.74 -3.01
N GLU A 76 -6.55 2.47 -3.08
CA GLU A 76 -5.60 1.38 -3.41
C GLU A 76 -5.02 1.52 -4.81
N ALA A 77 -5.83 2.00 -5.78
CA ALA A 77 -5.32 2.31 -7.11
C ALA A 77 -4.21 3.37 -7.05
N ILE A 78 -4.39 4.41 -6.22
CA ILE A 78 -3.40 5.48 -6.03
C ILE A 78 -2.16 4.97 -5.29
N HIS A 79 -2.31 4.13 -4.26
CA HIS A 79 -1.20 3.50 -3.55
C HIS A 79 -0.37 2.65 -4.52
N ARG A 80 -1.02 1.73 -5.25
CA ARG A 80 -0.41 0.92 -6.31
C ARG A 80 0.36 1.78 -7.30
N ASP A 81 -0.29 2.78 -7.90
CA ASP A 81 0.32 3.60 -8.95
C ASP A 81 1.48 4.44 -8.41
N THR A 82 1.40 4.88 -7.16
CA THR A 82 2.50 5.58 -6.48
C THR A 82 3.71 4.67 -6.35
N LEU A 83 3.54 3.44 -5.85
CA LEU A 83 4.63 2.48 -5.71
C LEU A 83 5.22 2.07 -7.07
N ALA A 84 4.37 1.85 -8.08
CA ALA A 84 4.80 1.57 -9.46
C ALA A 84 5.66 2.72 -10.03
N SER A 85 5.25 3.96 -9.77
CA SER A 85 5.98 5.16 -10.19
C SER A 85 7.33 5.27 -9.48
N VAL A 86 7.38 5.01 -8.17
CA VAL A 86 8.63 5.00 -7.39
C VAL A 86 9.58 3.94 -7.93
N LEU A 87 9.13 2.70 -8.13
CA LEU A 87 9.94 1.63 -8.71
C LEU A 87 10.48 2.02 -10.10
N SER A 88 9.60 2.44 -11.01
CA SER A 88 9.96 2.80 -12.38
C SER A 88 10.97 3.96 -12.43
N SER A 89 10.77 5.00 -11.61
CA SER A 89 11.65 6.17 -11.55
C SER A 89 13.04 5.87 -11.00
N ASN A 90 13.24 4.68 -10.44
CA ASN A 90 14.51 4.17 -9.92
C ASN A 90 15.03 2.97 -10.75
N GLY A 91 14.53 2.78 -11.96
CA GLY A 91 14.99 1.73 -12.88
C GLY A 91 14.54 0.32 -12.52
N GLN A 92 13.59 0.18 -11.59
CA GLN A 92 12.99 -1.10 -11.21
C GLN A 92 11.70 -1.32 -11.97
N MET A 93 11.42 -2.56 -12.36
CA MET A 93 10.17 -2.91 -13.04
C MET A 93 9.06 -3.11 -12.00
N PRO A 94 7.93 -2.38 -12.10
CA PRO A 94 6.74 -2.66 -11.28
C PRO A 94 6.19 -4.04 -11.57
N LEU A 95 5.71 -4.73 -10.54
CA LEU A 95 5.09 -6.04 -10.70
C LEU A 95 3.70 -5.95 -11.34
N PRO A 96 3.42 -6.65 -12.44
CA PRO A 96 2.06 -6.68 -12.98
C PRO A 96 1.10 -7.35 -11.99
N ALA A 97 -0.18 -6.95 -12.03
CA ALA A 97 -1.22 -7.60 -11.24
C ALA A 97 -1.32 -9.10 -11.60
N CYS A 98 -1.56 -9.93 -10.59
CA CYS A 98 -1.82 -11.35 -10.78
C CYS A 98 -3.30 -11.60 -11.16
N THR A 99 -3.62 -12.84 -11.46
CA THR A 99 -5.01 -13.32 -11.48
C THR A 99 -5.36 -13.81 -10.08
N TYR A 100 -6.46 -13.31 -9.53
CA TYR A 100 -6.87 -13.57 -8.16
C TYR A 100 -8.21 -14.33 -8.10
N SER A 101 -8.41 -15.08 -7.02
CA SER A 101 -9.68 -15.73 -6.69
C SER A 101 -10.01 -15.51 -5.22
N PHE A 102 -11.09 -14.80 -4.96
CA PHE A 102 -11.50 -14.43 -3.60
C PHE A 102 -12.73 -15.24 -3.16
N PRO A 103 -12.69 -15.91 -1.99
CA PRO A 103 -13.79 -16.75 -1.52
C PRO A 103 -14.89 -15.93 -0.83
N TYR A 104 -15.57 -15.04 -1.57
CA TYR A 104 -16.78 -14.35 -1.09
C TYR A 104 -17.95 -14.51 -2.06
N SER A 105 -19.17 -14.47 -1.53
CA SER A 105 -20.41 -14.59 -2.33
C SER A 105 -21.47 -13.56 -1.97
N ASP A 106 -21.25 -12.80 -0.90
CA ASP A 106 -22.15 -11.75 -0.43
C ASP A 106 -21.35 -10.60 0.21
N PRO A 107 -21.99 -9.44 0.46
CA PRO A 107 -21.30 -8.30 1.05
C PRO A 107 -20.64 -8.59 2.41
N LYS A 108 -21.21 -9.47 3.24
CA LYS A 108 -20.70 -9.71 4.59
C LYS A 108 -19.42 -10.56 4.55
N THR A 109 -19.41 -11.59 3.71
CA THR A 109 -18.23 -12.41 3.44
C THR A 109 -17.14 -11.62 2.73
N PHE A 110 -17.50 -10.72 1.80
CA PHE A 110 -16.57 -9.76 1.20
C PHE A 110 -15.92 -8.85 2.25
N VAL A 111 -16.70 -8.13 3.06
CA VAL A 111 -16.14 -7.17 4.04
C VAL A 111 -15.26 -7.87 5.08
N SER A 112 -15.62 -9.10 5.44
CA SER A 112 -14.81 -9.92 6.36
C SER A 112 -13.47 -10.32 5.73
N LEU A 113 -13.47 -10.68 4.44
CA LEU A 113 -12.24 -10.98 3.71
C LEU A 113 -11.39 -9.72 3.49
N ALA A 114 -12.01 -8.60 3.12
CA ALA A 114 -11.34 -7.31 2.97
C ALA A 114 -10.67 -6.89 4.28
N ASN A 115 -11.35 -7.04 5.42
CA ASN A 115 -10.75 -6.76 6.72
C ASN A 115 -9.49 -7.59 7.00
N MET A 116 -9.53 -8.89 6.68
CA MET A 116 -8.38 -9.77 6.83
C MET A 116 -7.21 -9.36 5.93
N ILE A 117 -7.47 -9.07 4.66
CA ILE A 117 -6.42 -8.71 3.68
C ILE A 117 -5.81 -7.33 4.02
N THR A 118 -6.63 -6.32 4.35
CA THR A 118 -6.14 -5.01 4.79
C THR A 118 -5.29 -5.11 6.06
N THR A 119 -5.65 -5.99 7.00
CA THR A 119 -4.77 -6.25 8.17
C THR A 119 -3.41 -6.85 7.77
N VAL A 120 -3.35 -7.67 6.71
CA VAL A 120 -2.09 -8.17 6.15
C VAL A 120 -1.27 -7.02 5.54
N GLY A 121 -1.90 -6.12 4.79
CA GLY A 121 -1.28 -4.91 4.24
C GLY A 121 -0.66 -4.03 5.33
N ILE A 122 -1.44 -3.70 6.38
CA ILE A 122 -0.97 -2.97 7.57
C ILE A 122 0.27 -3.63 8.19
N GLY A 123 0.21 -4.95 8.41
CA GLY A 123 1.31 -5.71 8.98
C GLY A 123 2.57 -5.68 8.12
N ALA A 124 2.42 -5.74 6.79
CA ALA A 124 3.53 -5.68 5.84
C ALA A 124 4.23 -4.31 5.85
N TYR A 125 3.47 -3.22 5.80
CA TYR A 125 4.02 -1.87 5.90
C TYR A 125 4.77 -1.64 7.22
N LEU A 126 4.19 -2.11 8.34
CA LEU A 126 4.87 -2.05 9.65
C LEU A 126 6.15 -2.88 9.68
N GLY A 127 6.16 -4.07 9.09
CA GLY A 127 7.35 -4.92 9.02
C GLY A 127 8.48 -4.35 8.17
N GLY A 128 8.14 -3.73 7.04
CA GLY A 128 9.12 -3.09 6.15
C GLY A 128 9.67 -1.76 6.66
N ALA A 129 9.12 -1.19 7.74
CA ALA A 129 9.53 0.14 8.22
C ALA A 129 11.01 0.21 8.62
N LEU A 130 11.55 -0.86 9.22
CA LEU A 130 12.98 -0.93 9.58
C LEU A 130 13.89 -1.01 8.35
N ASP A 131 13.43 -1.70 7.30
CA ASP A 131 14.18 -1.86 6.06
C ASP A 131 14.27 -0.55 5.25
N LEU A 132 13.35 0.40 5.49
CA LEU A 132 13.31 1.73 4.86
C LEU A 132 13.99 2.83 5.69
N MET A 133 14.62 2.53 6.83
CA MET A 133 15.16 3.56 7.74
C MET A 133 16.21 4.48 7.10
N ASP A 134 16.96 3.95 6.13
CA ASP A 134 17.97 4.72 5.40
C ASP A 134 17.36 5.56 4.26
N SER A 135 16.06 5.41 3.99
CA SER A 135 15.32 6.03 2.89
C SER A 135 14.15 6.86 3.44
N PRO A 136 14.40 8.01 4.09
CA PRO A 136 13.40 8.75 4.85
C PRO A 136 12.18 9.18 4.03
N ASP A 137 12.37 9.53 2.75
CA ASP A 137 11.26 9.88 1.86
C ASP A 137 10.37 8.67 1.57
N LEU A 138 10.95 7.50 1.32
CA LEU A 138 10.20 6.26 1.12
C LEU A 138 9.50 5.81 2.41
N LEU A 139 10.19 5.89 3.54
CA LEU A 139 9.61 5.61 4.84
C LEU A 139 8.42 6.53 5.12
N THR A 140 8.50 7.81 4.75
CA THR A 140 7.39 8.77 4.88
C THR A 140 6.22 8.40 3.96
N THR A 141 6.49 8.07 2.69
CA THR A 141 5.46 7.61 1.75
C THR A 141 4.77 6.33 2.25
N ALA A 142 5.53 5.31 2.62
CA ALA A 142 5.03 4.05 3.15
C ALA A 142 4.24 4.23 4.45
N SER A 143 4.73 5.09 5.35
CA SER A 143 4.01 5.43 6.59
C SER A 143 2.70 6.14 6.30
N SER A 144 2.65 7.02 5.29
CA SER A 144 1.41 7.69 4.90
C SER A 144 0.37 6.67 4.42
N ILE A 145 0.76 5.73 3.57
CA ILE A 145 -0.11 4.65 3.09
C ILE A 145 -0.61 3.82 4.27
N LEU A 146 0.29 3.35 5.14
CA LEU A 146 -0.05 2.60 6.35
C LEU A 146 -1.13 3.27 7.20
N THR A 147 -1.09 4.61 7.38
CA THR A 147 -2.15 5.28 8.14
C THR A 147 -3.49 5.31 7.42
N VAL A 148 -3.51 5.24 6.09
CA VAL A 148 -4.73 5.15 5.29
C VAL A 148 -5.28 3.72 5.35
N GLU A 149 -4.42 2.70 5.22
CA GLU A 149 -4.79 1.29 5.41
C GLU A 149 -5.46 1.05 6.77
N ALA A 150 -4.89 1.63 7.84
CA ALA A 150 -5.48 1.55 9.17
C ALA A 150 -6.90 2.16 9.24
N ARG A 151 -7.18 3.22 8.46
CA ARG A 151 -8.53 3.81 8.38
C ARG A 151 -9.48 2.96 7.55
N HIS A 152 -9.00 2.27 6.51
CA HIS A 152 -9.78 1.29 5.78
C HIS A 152 -10.17 0.12 6.68
N ASP A 153 -9.23 -0.42 7.46
CA ASP A 153 -9.50 -1.45 8.46
C ASP A 153 -10.58 -0.97 9.45
N SER A 154 -10.40 0.21 10.06
CA SER A 154 -11.40 0.80 10.96
C SER A 154 -12.79 0.90 10.31
N PHE A 155 -12.86 1.32 9.04
CA PHE A 155 -14.11 1.43 8.28
C PHE A 155 -14.80 0.08 8.11
N LEU A 156 -14.06 -0.95 7.68
CA LEU A 156 -14.58 -2.32 7.50
C LEU A 156 -15.09 -2.89 8.83
N ARG A 157 -14.30 -2.75 9.90
CA ARG A 157 -14.64 -3.22 11.23
C ARG A 157 -15.92 -2.57 11.75
N ALA A 158 -16.04 -1.25 11.61
CA ALA A 158 -17.25 -0.53 11.96
C ALA A 158 -18.47 -1.05 11.17
N GLY A 159 -18.29 -1.32 9.87
CA GLY A 159 -19.31 -1.94 9.03
C GLY A 159 -19.78 -3.30 9.52
N LEU A 160 -18.87 -4.12 10.07
CA LEU A 160 -19.17 -5.42 10.66
C LEU A 160 -19.76 -5.32 12.09
N GLY A 161 -19.92 -4.11 12.63
CA GLY A 161 -20.34 -3.90 14.01
C GLY A 161 -19.26 -4.26 15.05
N ALA A 162 -17.99 -4.38 14.62
CA ALA A 162 -16.85 -4.59 15.49
C ALA A 162 -16.23 -3.25 15.94
N SER A 163 -15.36 -3.30 16.95
CA SER A 163 -14.59 -2.11 17.35
C SER A 163 -13.69 -1.65 16.18
N PRO A 164 -13.75 -0.37 15.76
CA PRO A 164 -12.87 0.17 14.73
C PRO A 164 -11.42 0.37 15.19
N PHE A 165 -11.12 0.18 16.47
CA PHE A 165 -9.80 0.23 17.08
C PHE A 165 -9.65 -1.00 18.01
N PRO A 166 -9.35 -2.18 17.46
CA PRO A 166 -9.46 -3.43 18.21
C PRO A 166 -8.35 -3.63 19.24
N THR A 167 -7.17 -3.09 19.00
CA THR A 167 -5.96 -3.31 19.80
C THR A 167 -5.19 -2.00 19.98
N PRO A 168 -4.33 -1.89 21.01
CA PRO A 168 -3.48 -0.71 21.19
C PRO A 168 -2.28 -0.67 20.24
N PHE A 169 -1.94 -1.80 19.60
CA PHE A 169 -0.86 -1.93 18.61
C PHE A 169 -1.30 -2.93 17.54
N ASP A 170 -0.94 -2.64 16.30
CA ASP A 170 -1.06 -3.56 15.19
C ASP A 170 0.10 -4.56 15.17
N THR A 171 -0.13 -5.72 14.55
CA THR A 171 0.88 -6.78 14.47
C THR A 171 1.69 -6.61 13.19
N SER A 172 2.99 -6.37 13.35
CA SER A 172 3.94 -6.36 12.24
C SER A 172 4.10 -7.77 11.66
N LEU A 173 4.20 -7.86 10.33
CA LEU A 173 4.46 -9.10 9.59
C LEU A 173 5.81 -9.02 8.89
N THR A 174 6.55 -10.13 8.87
CA THR A 174 7.72 -10.23 7.98
C THR A 174 7.26 -10.28 6.53
N ALA A 175 8.14 -9.89 5.61
CA ALA A 175 7.88 -9.96 4.17
C ALA A 175 7.37 -11.35 3.73
N LEU A 176 8.00 -12.41 4.25
CA LEU A 176 7.61 -13.80 3.96
C LEU A 176 6.19 -14.14 4.44
N TRP A 177 5.80 -13.67 5.62
CA TRP A 177 4.44 -13.92 6.13
C TRP A 177 3.40 -13.14 5.34
N ALA A 178 3.65 -11.86 5.07
CA ALA A 178 2.76 -11.04 4.26
C ALA A 178 2.56 -11.63 2.86
N TYR A 179 3.66 -12.01 2.20
CA TYR A 179 3.62 -12.66 0.89
C TYR A 179 2.77 -13.93 0.91
N ASN A 180 3.05 -14.87 1.83
CA ASN A 180 2.34 -16.14 1.87
C ASN A 180 0.85 -16.00 2.19
N LEU A 181 0.48 -15.07 3.08
CA LEU A 181 -0.92 -14.81 3.40
C LEU A 181 -1.68 -14.23 2.20
N ALA A 182 -1.05 -13.32 1.45
CA ALA A 182 -1.61 -12.76 0.22
C ALA A 182 -1.69 -13.81 -0.92
N HIS A 183 -0.67 -14.65 -1.04
CA HIS A 183 -0.56 -15.65 -2.10
C HIS A 183 -1.65 -16.73 -2.04
N MET A 184 -2.32 -16.91 -0.89
CA MET A 184 -3.49 -17.79 -0.77
C MET A 184 -4.64 -17.44 -1.73
N PHE A 185 -4.68 -16.20 -2.23
CA PHE A 185 -5.71 -15.69 -3.13
C PHE A 185 -5.25 -15.57 -4.58
N VAL A 186 -4.01 -15.96 -4.88
CA VAL A 186 -3.43 -15.92 -6.22
C VAL A 186 -3.71 -17.22 -6.96
N VAL A 187 -4.22 -17.10 -8.18
CA VAL A 187 -4.40 -18.23 -9.12
C VAL A 187 -3.18 -18.38 -10.01
N SER A 188 -2.64 -17.26 -10.52
CA SER A 188 -1.45 -17.22 -11.36
C SER A 188 -0.89 -15.81 -11.44
N CYS A 189 0.43 -15.66 -11.47
CA CYS A 189 1.10 -14.36 -11.65
C CYS A 189 1.89 -14.33 -12.98
N PRO A 190 1.85 -13.23 -13.76
CA PRO A 190 2.74 -13.06 -14.92
C PRO A 190 4.21 -12.99 -14.53
N GLN A 191 4.48 -12.55 -13.30
CA GLN A 191 5.79 -12.48 -12.68
C GLN A 191 5.64 -12.75 -11.19
N GLU A 192 6.43 -13.69 -10.65
CA GLU A 192 6.48 -13.96 -9.22
C GLU A 192 7.25 -12.85 -8.49
N LEU A 193 6.96 -12.67 -7.21
CA LEU A 193 7.77 -11.79 -6.35
C LEU A 193 9.18 -12.43 -6.22
N PRO A 194 10.27 -11.66 -6.42
CA PRO A 194 11.63 -12.18 -6.26
C PRO A 194 11.95 -12.74 -4.86
#